data_AF-A0A962ZHG9-F1
#
_entry.id   AF-A0A962ZHG9-F1
#
_cell.length_a   1.000
_cell.length_b   1.000
_cell.length_c   1.000
_cell.angle_alpha   90.00
_cell.angle_beta   90.00
_cell.angle_gamma   90.00
#
_symmetry.space_group_name_H-M   'P 1'
#
loop_
_entity.id
_entity.type
_entity.pdbx_description
1 polymer ?
#
loop_
_entity_poly.entity_id
_entity_poly.type
_entity_poly.pdbx_seq_one_letter_code
_entity_poly.pdbx_strand_id
1 'polypeptide(L)'
;QHLEPLSGIAVDVSVSLHGHHYREPMLVTHRGLSGPAMLQISSFWQPGDALDIDLLPQESALLALLKARRARQPQGTLVSLLAKYWPKRFAEAFCRWQQWDAPLQHFGNEQLERIEATLHHWQIKPSGTEGYRTAEVTLGGVDTRQLSSKTLMANDVQGLYFIGEVVDVTGELGGHNFQWAWASGWCAGQVV
;
A
#
# COMPACT_ATOMS: atom_id res chain seq x y z
N GLN A 1 9.37 -14.26 -7.32
CA GLN A 1 9.81 -15.55 -6.75
C GLN A 1 10.37 -15.44 -5.31
N HIS A 2 10.92 -14.30 -4.85
CA HIS A 2 11.51 -14.21 -3.50
C HIS A 2 10.51 -14.01 -2.33
N LEU A 3 9.23 -13.73 -2.60
CA LEU A 3 8.23 -13.37 -1.57
C LEU A 3 7.29 -14.53 -1.17
N GLU A 4 7.22 -15.64 -1.92
CA GLU A 4 6.32 -16.77 -1.61
C GLU A 4 6.47 -17.34 -0.19
N PRO A 5 7.69 -17.50 0.37
CA PRO A 5 7.86 -17.99 1.74
C PRO A 5 7.39 -17.02 2.83
N LEU A 6 7.04 -15.78 2.45
CA LEU A 6 6.61 -14.70 3.32
C LEU A 6 5.11 -14.43 3.23
N SER A 7 4.38 -15.21 2.43
CA SER A 7 2.93 -15.10 2.31
C SER A 7 2.25 -15.11 3.69
N GLY A 8 1.34 -14.17 3.90
CA GLY A 8 0.63 -13.96 5.16
C GLY A 8 1.32 -13.02 6.15
N ILE A 9 2.53 -12.53 5.86
CA ILE A 9 3.21 -11.57 6.73
C ILE A 9 2.74 -10.15 6.40
N ALA A 10 2.27 -9.44 7.42
CA ALA A 10 1.97 -8.02 7.38
C ALA A 10 3.12 -7.19 7.98
N VAL A 11 3.40 -6.04 7.38
CA VAL A 11 4.40 -5.07 7.82
C VAL A 11 3.80 -3.66 7.70
N ASP A 12 3.94 -2.84 8.74
CA ASP A 12 3.54 -1.43 8.67
C ASP A 12 4.50 -0.67 7.75
N VAL A 13 3.94 0.00 6.75
CA VAL A 13 4.70 0.74 5.75
C VAL A 13 4.09 2.11 5.52
N SER A 14 4.81 2.97 4.82
CA SER A 14 4.19 4.03 4.03
C SER A 14 4.41 3.76 2.55
N VAL A 15 3.39 3.98 1.73
CA VAL A 15 3.48 3.88 0.27
C VAL A 15 3.09 5.19 -0.38
N SER A 16 3.85 5.59 -1.39
CA SER A 16 3.60 6.82 -2.14
C SER A 16 3.62 6.58 -3.65
N LEU A 17 2.71 7.27 -4.35
CA LEU A 17 2.63 7.32 -5.81
C LEU A 17 1.93 8.59 -6.26
N HIS A 18 2.49 9.34 -7.21
CA HIS A 18 1.84 10.51 -7.83
C HIS A 18 1.28 11.55 -6.85
N GLY A 19 1.93 11.74 -5.70
CA GLY A 19 1.47 12.66 -4.64
C GLY A 19 0.44 12.08 -3.67
N HIS A 20 -0.07 10.86 -3.94
CA HIS A 20 -0.84 10.08 -2.98
C HIS A 20 0.09 9.36 -2.01
N HIS A 21 -0.30 9.29 -0.74
CA HIS A 21 0.51 8.68 0.32
C HIS A 21 -0.40 8.02 1.36
N TYR A 22 -0.15 6.75 1.65
CA TYR A 22 -0.90 5.96 2.64
C TYR A 22 0.06 5.28 3.63
N ARG A 23 -0.19 5.47 4.93
CA ARG A 23 0.54 4.79 6.01
C ARG A 23 -0.36 3.74 6.66
N GLU A 24 -0.22 2.52 6.19
CA GLU A 24 -1.07 1.38 6.55
C GLU A 24 -0.25 0.07 6.43
N PRO A 25 -0.76 -1.07 6.94
CA PRO A 25 -0.10 -2.35 6.75
C PRO A 25 -0.07 -2.78 5.27
N MET A 26 1.09 -3.25 4.83
CA MET A 26 1.27 -4.02 3.60
C MET A 26 1.30 -5.51 3.94
N LEU A 27 0.60 -6.32 3.14
CA LEU A 27 0.56 -7.77 3.25
C LEU A 27 1.35 -8.40 2.10
N VAL A 28 2.26 -9.32 2.42
CA VAL A 28 2.90 -10.17 1.40
C VAL A 28 2.00 -11.36 1.10
N THR A 29 1.77 -11.65 -0.19
CA THR A 29 0.97 -12.80 -0.64
C THR A 29 1.78 -13.68 -1.59
N HIS A 30 1.25 -14.86 -1.94
CA HIS A 30 1.85 -15.73 -2.96
C HIS A 30 1.94 -15.07 -4.34
N ARG A 31 1.09 -14.06 -4.61
CA ARG A 31 0.95 -13.43 -5.93
C ARG A 31 1.52 -12.02 -6.01
N GLY A 32 1.97 -11.46 -4.88
CA GLY A 32 2.55 -10.12 -4.83
C GLY A 32 2.32 -9.45 -3.49
N LEU A 33 1.89 -8.19 -3.54
CA LEU A 33 1.63 -7.35 -2.38
C LEU A 33 0.14 -7.00 -2.32
N SER A 34 -0.39 -6.93 -1.10
CA SER A 34 -1.78 -6.60 -0.78
C SER A 34 -1.82 -5.86 0.55
N GLY A 35 -2.95 -5.91 1.26
CA GLY A 35 -3.19 -5.18 2.51
C GLY A 35 -3.63 -3.74 2.26
N PRO A 36 -4.12 -3.05 3.31
CA PRO A 36 -4.77 -1.75 3.16
C PRO A 36 -3.90 -0.71 2.43
N ALA A 37 -2.59 -0.67 2.68
CA ALA A 37 -1.68 0.24 1.98
C ALA A 37 -1.70 0.03 0.46
N MET A 38 -1.60 -1.23 0.02
CA MET A 38 -1.55 -1.58 -1.40
C MET A 38 -2.93 -1.42 -2.06
N LEU A 39 -4.00 -1.77 -1.36
CA LEU A 39 -5.36 -1.62 -1.87
C LEU A 39 -5.69 -0.13 -2.11
N GLN A 40 -5.38 0.74 -1.13
CA GLN A 40 -5.60 2.18 -1.26
C GLN A 40 -4.79 2.78 -2.41
N ILE A 41 -3.48 2.54 -2.46
CA ILE A 41 -2.62 3.14 -3.48
C ILE A 41 -2.92 2.59 -4.89
N SER A 42 -3.44 1.37 -5.00
CA SER A 42 -3.75 0.76 -6.30
C SER A 42 -4.81 1.52 -7.08
N SER A 43 -5.66 2.30 -6.40
CA SER A 43 -6.67 3.14 -7.06
C SER A 43 -6.07 4.25 -7.93
N PHE A 44 -4.81 4.61 -7.67
CA PHE A 44 -4.08 5.67 -8.38
C PHE A 44 -2.98 5.13 -9.28
N TRP A 45 -2.75 3.81 -9.24
CA TRP A 45 -1.68 3.16 -9.97
C TRP A 45 -2.08 2.86 -11.41
N GLN A 46 -1.17 3.12 -12.34
CA GLN A 46 -1.29 2.75 -13.74
C GLN A 46 -0.18 1.78 -14.18
N PRO A 47 -0.44 0.92 -15.19
CA PRO A 47 0.58 0.04 -15.74
C PRO A 47 1.85 0.78 -16.15
N GLY A 48 2.96 0.46 -15.49
CA GLY A 48 4.25 1.09 -15.73
C GLY A 48 4.75 1.95 -14.56
N ASP A 49 3.87 2.32 -13.64
CA ASP A 49 4.22 3.13 -12.47
C ASP A 49 5.08 2.35 -11.47
N ALA A 50 5.99 3.06 -10.81
CA ALA A 50 6.77 2.56 -9.69
C ALA A 50 6.19 3.13 -8.37
N LEU A 51 6.01 2.25 -7.39
CA LEU A 51 5.63 2.59 -6.03
C LEU A 51 6.90 2.90 -5.22
N ASP A 52 6.86 3.97 -4.43
CA ASP A 52 7.86 4.23 -3.39
C ASP A 52 7.34 3.71 -2.06
N ILE A 53 8.05 2.76 -1.44
CA ILE A 53 7.65 2.16 -0.18
C ILE A 53 8.70 2.46 0.89
N ASP A 54 8.29 3.19 1.92
CA ASP A 54 9.03 3.32 3.17
C ASP A 54 8.67 2.14 4.07
N LEU A 55 9.65 1.26 4.31
CA LEU A 55 9.51 0.06 5.13
C LEU A 55 9.75 0.33 6.63
N LEU A 56 10.23 1.52 7.00
CA LEU A 56 10.39 1.95 8.41
C LEU A 56 9.90 3.40 8.61
N PRO A 57 8.64 3.73 8.30
CA PRO A 57 8.11 5.10 8.43
C PRO A 57 8.09 5.64 9.87
N GLN A 58 8.33 4.78 10.86
CA GLN A 58 8.46 5.11 12.28
C GLN A 58 9.86 5.55 12.70
N GLU A 59 10.90 5.33 11.89
CA GLU A 59 12.30 5.54 12.27
C GLU A 59 12.99 6.52 11.33
N SER A 60 12.82 7.82 11.57
CA SER A 60 13.42 8.87 10.73
C SER A 60 14.93 9.05 10.92
N ALA A 61 15.53 8.47 11.97
CA ALA A 61 16.96 8.58 12.29
C ALA A 61 17.71 7.26 12.04
N LEU A 62 17.25 6.46 11.07
CA LEU A 62 17.75 5.11 10.80
C LEU A 62 19.27 5.05 10.60
N LEU A 63 19.87 5.98 9.85
CA LEU A 63 21.31 6.01 9.64
C LEU A 63 22.10 6.19 10.96
N ALA A 64 21.63 7.05 11.84
CA ALA A 64 22.22 7.27 13.16
C ALA A 64 22.08 6.02 14.04
N LEU A 65 20.91 5.37 14.00
CA LEU A 65 20.65 4.11 14.68
C LEU A 65 21.59 3.00 14.21
N LEU A 66 21.79 2.86 12.89
CA LEU A 66 22.69 1.88 12.28
C LEU A 66 24.14 2.12 12.72
N LYS A 67 24.62 3.36 12.67
CA LYS A 67 25.97 3.74 13.12
C LYS A 67 26.18 3.46 14.61
N ALA A 68 25.21 3.81 15.45
CA ALA A 68 25.25 3.53 16.89
C ALA A 68 25.22 2.03 17.19
N ARG A 69 24.40 1.25 16.46
CA ARG A 69 24.31 -0.19 16.61
C ARG A 69 25.62 -0.88 16.23
N ARG A 70 26.24 -0.48 15.11
CA ARG A 70 27.55 -1.00 14.68
C ARG A 70 28.63 -0.75 15.74
N ALA A 71 28.64 0.43 16.38
CA ALA A 71 29.61 0.76 17.43
C ALA A 71 29.40 -0.06 18.71
N ARG A 72 28.14 -0.27 19.13
CA ARG A 72 27.82 -0.97 20.38
C ARG A 72 27.83 -2.50 20.26
N GLN A 73 27.45 -3.03 19.09
CA GLN A 73 27.32 -4.47 18.83
C GLN A 73 27.89 -4.80 17.44
N PRO A 74 29.22 -4.75 17.27
CA PRO A 74 29.86 -4.92 15.97
C PRO A 74 29.60 -6.29 15.33
N GLN A 75 29.47 -7.34 16.14
CA GLN A 75 29.14 -8.70 15.71
C GLN A 75 27.64 -8.95 15.49
N GLY A 76 26.78 -7.98 15.80
CA GLY A 76 25.35 -8.07 15.56
C GLY A 76 25.01 -8.03 14.07
N THR A 77 23.81 -8.46 13.69
CA THR A 77 23.34 -8.46 12.29
C THR A 77 22.25 -7.43 12.06
N LEU A 78 22.05 -7.03 10.79
CA LEU A 78 20.92 -6.18 10.39
C LEU A 78 19.57 -6.83 10.73
N VAL A 79 19.44 -8.14 10.54
CA VAL A 79 18.26 -8.92 10.93
C VAL A 79 17.90 -8.67 12.41
N SER A 80 18.88 -8.70 13.32
CA SER A 80 18.64 -8.50 14.76
C SER A 80 18.13 -7.09 15.10
N LEU A 81 18.46 -6.10 14.26
CA LEU A 81 18.00 -4.73 14.41
C LEU A 81 16.60 -4.57 13.80
N LEU A 82 16.38 -5.05 12.59
CA LEU A 82 15.13 -4.92 11.85
C LEU A 82 14.00 -5.76 12.44
N ALA A 83 14.32 -6.89 13.10
CA ALA A 83 13.34 -7.71 13.82
C ALA A 83 12.70 -7.01 15.04
N LYS A 84 13.12 -5.78 15.37
CA LYS A 84 12.42 -4.90 16.33
C LYS A 84 11.22 -4.19 15.73
N TYR A 85 11.23 -4.02 14.41
CA TYR A 85 10.21 -3.28 13.67
C TYR A 85 9.33 -4.22 12.84
N TRP A 86 9.86 -5.38 12.42
CA TRP A 86 9.16 -6.33 11.57
C TRP A 86 9.09 -7.72 12.22
N PRO A 87 8.15 -8.57 11.77
CA PRO A 87 8.21 -10.00 12.04
C PRO A 87 9.57 -10.57 11.61
N LYS A 88 10.22 -11.35 12.49
CA LYS A 88 11.58 -11.86 12.28
C LYS A 88 11.79 -12.56 10.92
N ARG A 89 10.80 -13.34 10.47
CA ARG A 89 10.83 -14.02 9.16
C ARG A 89 10.95 -13.05 7.98
N PHE A 90 10.27 -11.91 8.06
CA PHE A 90 10.37 -10.87 7.04
C PHE A 90 11.75 -10.21 7.07
N ALA A 91 12.25 -9.85 8.27
CA ALA A 91 13.59 -9.29 8.42
C ALA A 91 14.68 -10.21 7.85
N GLU A 92 14.62 -11.51 8.15
CA GLU A 92 15.54 -12.51 7.62
C GLU A 92 15.49 -12.61 6.10
N ALA A 93 14.30 -12.70 5.52
CA ALA A 93 14.15 -12.86 4.08
C ALA A 93 14.48 -11.59 3.30
N PHE A 94 14.09 -10.42 3.81
CA PHE A 94 14.42 -9.14 3.20
C PHE A 94 15.93 -8.90 3.22
N CYS A 95 16.60 -9.13 4.37
CA CYS A 95 18.06 -9.01 4.44
C CYS A 95 18.75 -9.99 3.49
N ARG A 96 18.30 -11.24 3.42
CA ARG A 96 18.85 -12.23 2.49
C ARG A 96 18.69 -11.80 1.04
N TRP A 97 17.52 -11.26 0.69
CA TRP A 97 17.26 -10.77 -0.67
C TRP A 97 18.18 -9.60 -1.05
N GLN A 98 18.43 -8.70 -0.09
CA GLN A 98 19.38 -7.58 -0.26
C GLN A 98 20.85 -7.99 -0.06
N GLN A 99 21.14 -9.26 0.23
CA GLN A 99 22.47 -9.79 0.54
C GLN A 99 23.15 -9.11 1.74
N TRP A 100 22.37 -8.79 2.77
CA TRP A 100 22.77 -8.13 4.00
C TRP A 100 23.07 -9.11 5.15
N ASP A 101 23.84 -10.15 4.85
CA ASP A 101 24.04 -11.29 5.77
C ASP A 101 25.27 -11.15 6.68
N ALA A 102 26.07 -10.09 6.51
CA ALA A 102 27.30 -9.87 7.26
C ALA A 102 27.04 -9.30 8.67
N PRO A 103 28.00 -9.44 9.61
CA PRO A 103 28.04 -8.66 10.83
C PRO A 103 28.11 -7.14 10.56
N LEU A 104 27.52 -6.33 11.44
CA LEU A 104 27.40 -4.87 11.28
C LEU A 104 28.75 -4.17 11.07
N GLN A 105 29.82 -4.67 11.70
CA GLN A 105 31.17 -4.14 11.55
C GLN A 105 31.72 -4.19 10.12
N HIS A 106 31.18 -5.06 9.25
CA HIS A 106 31.62 -5.20 7.86
C HIS A 106 30.91 -4.21 6.92
N PHE A 107 29.87 -3.51 7.39
CA PHE A 107 29.22 -2.48 6.60
C PHE A 107 29.91 -1.14 6.82
N GLY A 108 30.51 -0.59 5.76
CA GLY A 108 31.06 0.76 5.73
C GLY A 108 29.98 1.84 5.80
N ASN A 109 30.36 3.10 6.01
CA ASN A 109 29.39 4.21 6.12
C ASN A 109 28.51 4.35 4.86
N GLU A 110 29.12 4.26 3.68
CA GLU A 110 28.41 4.34 2.40
C GLU A 110 27.42 3.18 2.21
N GLN A 111 27.75 1.99 2.72
CA GLN A 111 26.81 0.86 2.70
C GLN A 111 25.65 1.09 3.65
N LEU A 112 25.88 1.66 4.84
CA LEU A 112 24.81 2.01 5.78
C LEU A 112 23.87 3.08 5.21
N GLU A 113 24.40 4.06 4.49
CA GLU A 113 23.62 5.09 3.78
C GLU A 113 22.77 4.45 2.66
N ARG A 114 23.33 3.51 1.90
CA ARG A 114 22.55 2.73 0.92
C ARG A 114 21.46 1.87 1.56
N ILE A 115 21.74 1.25 2.70
CA ILE A 115 20.76 0.46 3.45
C ILE A 115 19.61 1.35 3.90
N GLU A 116 19.92 2.50 4.49
CA GLU A 116 18.94 3.49 4.92
C GLU A 116 18.07 3.97 3.75
N ALA A 117 18.69 4.38 2.64
CA ALA A 117 17.96 4.76 1.44
C ALA A 117 17.08 3.63 0.88
N THR A 118 17.57 2.38 0.89
CA THR A 118 16.79 1.21 0.43
C THR A 118 15.58 0.96 1.31
N LEU A 119 15.71 1.20 2.63
CA LEU A 119 14.65 0.94 3.59
C LEU A 119 13.57 2.03 3.60
N HIS A 120 13.92 3.29 3.33
CA HIS A 120 12.96 4.39 3.23
C HIS A 120 12.42 4.63 1.82
N HIS A 121 13.12 4.18 0.78
CA HIS A 121 12.73 4.37 -0.61
C HIS A 121 12.80 3.07 -1.40
N TRP A 122 12.13 2.03 -0.91
CA TRP A 122 12.07 0.75 -1.61
C TRP A 122 11.16 0.86 -2.84
N GLN A 123 11.80 1.02 -4.00
CA GLN A 123 11.12 1.16 -5.29
C GLN A 123 10.67 -0.20 -5.84
N ILE A 124 9.37 -0.33 -6.11
CA ILE A 124 8.78 -1.52 -6.75
C ILE A 124 8.00 -1.10 -7.98
N LYS A 125 8.17 -1.83 -9.07
CA LYS A 125 7.33 -1.70 -10.27
C LYS A 125 6.43 -2.94 -10.40
N PRO A 126 5.17 -2.87 -9.95
CA PRO A 126 4.23 -3.98 -10.10
C PRO A 126 4.05 -4.35 -11.58
N SER A 127 3.91 -5.65 -11.87
CA SER A 127 3.64 -6.12 -13.24
C SER A 127 2.18 -5.96 -13.67
N GLY A 128 1.28 -5.73 -12.71
CA GLY A 128 -0.16 -5.65 -12.92
C GLY A 128 -0.93 -5.71 -11.60
N THR A 129 -2.26 -5.61 -11.68
CA THR A 129 -3.18 -5.90 -10.58
C THR A 129 -3.73 -7.31 -10.70
N GLU A 130 -4.29 -7.87 -9.63
CA GLU A 130 -4.92 -9.20 -9.67
C GLU A 130 -6.26 -9.22 -10.46
N GLY A 131 -6.79 -8.04 -10.82
CA GLY A 131 -8.01 -7.87 -11.61
C GLY A 131 -9.31 -8.02 -10.82
N TYR A 132 -10.44 -7.95 -11.53
CA TYR A 132 -11.78 -7.88 -10.93
C TYR A 132 -12.18 -9.07 -10.05
N ARG A 133 -11.52 -10.22 -10.18
CA ARG A 133 -11.83 -11.39 -9.33
C ARG A 133 -11.47 -11.16 -7.86
N THR A 134 -10.54 -10.25 -7.59
CA THR A 134 -10.06 -9.96 -6.23
C THR A 134 -10.08 -8.47 -5.88
N ALA A 135 -10.43 -7.60 -6.83
CA ALA A 135 -10.70 -6.19 -6.56
C ALA A 135 -11.89 -6.06 -5.58
N GLU A 136 -11.77 -5.16 -4.60
CA GLU A 136 -12.85 -4.87 -3.66
C GLU A 136 -13.88 -3.90 -4.22
N VAL A 137 -13.47 -3.05 -5.17
CA VAL A 137 -14.30 -2.01 -5.79
C VAL A 137 -13.92 -1.81 -7.25
N THR A 138 -14.84 -1.25 -8.02
CA THR A 138 -14.64 -0.80 -9.40
C THR A 138 -14.39 0.70 -9.45
N LEU A 139 -13.33 1.11 -10.17
CA LEU A 139 -13.13 2.52 -10.54
C LEU A 139 -13.92 2.85 -11.81
N GLY A 140 -14.50 4.04 -11.86
CA GLY A 140 -15.37 4.45 -12.96
C GLY A 140 -16.82 4.08 -12.71
N GLY A 141 -17.67 4.25 -13.74
CA GLY A 141 -19.08 3.90 -13.67
C GLY A 141 -19.93 4.81 -14.57
N VAL A 142 -21.21 4.92 -14.24
CA VAL A 142 -22.12 5.89 -14.85
C VAL A 142 -21.65 7.29 -14.48
N ASP A 143 -21.39 8.10 -15.51
CA ASP A 143 -20.90 9.48 -15.39
C ASP A 143 -21.83 10.32 -14.51
N THR A 144 -21.30 10.80 -13.39
CA THR A 144 -22.04 11.62 -12.42
C THR A 144 -22.57 12.92 -13.01
N ARG A 145 -21.97 13.42 -14.10
CA ARG A 145 -22.46 14.60 -14.83
C ARG A 145 -23.80 14.36 -15.52
N GLN A 146 -24.16 13.10 -15.76
CA GLN A 146 -25.44 12.70 -16.37
C GLN A 146 -26.53 12.42 -15.34
N LEU A 147 -26.25 12.60 -14.05
CA LEU A 147 -27.16 12.35 -12.96
C LEU A 147 -27.46 13.63 -12.19
N SER A 148 -28.69 13.77 -11.71
CA SER A 148 -29.03 14.79 -10.73
C SER A 148 -28.29 14.51 -9.42
N SER A 149 -27.48 15.45 -8.94
CA SER A 149 -26.74 15.30 -7.67
C SER A 149 -27.64 15.19 -6.43
N LYS A 150 -28.92 15.58 -6.53
CA LYS A 150 -29.89 15.53 -5.42
C LYS A 150 -30.67 14.21 -5.39
N THR A 151 -31.04 13.70 -6.55
CA THR A 151 -31.98 12.58 -6.68
C THR A 151 -31.38 11.33 -7.29
N LEU A 152 -30.22 11.46 -7.94
CA LEU A 152 -29.55 10.42 -8.73
C LEU A 152 -30.38 9.86 -9.90
N MET A 153 -31.39 10.63 -10.33
CA MET A 153 -32.11 10.37 -11.59
C MET A 153 -31.23 10.74 -12.78
N ALA A 154 -31.29 9.97 -13.85
CA ALA A 154 -30.69 10.30 -15.13
C ALA A 154 -31.31 11.59 -15.70
N ASN A 155 -30.47 12.51 -16.17
CA ASN A 155 -30.92 13.80 -16.70
C ASN A 155 -31.79 13.63 -17.96
N ASP A 156 -31.44 12.68 -18.82
CA ASP A 156 -32.08 12.48 -20.12
C ASP A 156 -33.23 11.45 -20.11
N VAL A 157 -33.41 10.70 -19.01
CA VAL A 157 -34.42 9.64 -18.92
C VAL A 157 -35.16 9.75 -17.59
N GLN A 158 -36.38 10.30 -17.65
CA GLN A 158 -37.24 10.43 -16.48
C GLN A 158 -37.58 9.05 -15.89
N GLY A 159 -37.52 8.95 -14.56
CA GLY A 159 -37.84 7.73 -13.83
C GLY A 159 -36.71 6.68 -13.79
N LEU A 160 -35.58 6.93 -14.46
CA LEU A 160 -34.40 6.06 -14.38
C LEU A 160 -33.40 6.61 -13.35
N TYR A 161 -32.94 5.77 -12.42
CA TYR A 161 -32.04 6.13 -11.33
C TYR A 161 -30.85 5.19 -11.26
N PHE A 162 -29.69 5.73 -10.87
CA PHE A 162 -28.47 4.96 -10.63
C PHE A 162 -27.94 5.25 -9.22
N ILE A 163 -27.69 4.22 -8.43
CA ILE A 163 -27.24 4.33 -7.04
C ILE A 163 -26.11 3.34 -6.75
N GLY A 164 -25.34 3.59 -5.69
CA GLY A 164 -24.24 2.73 -5.27
C GLY A 164 -23.08 2.69 -6.26
N GLU A 165 -22.36 1.57 -6.28
CA GLU A 165 -21.08 1.39 -6.98
C GLU A 165 -21.19 1.45 -8.52
N VAL A 166 -22.40 1.35 -9.09
CA VAL A 166 -22.57 1.51 -10.55
C VAL A 166 -22.30 2.93 -11.02
N VAL A 167 -22.37 3.91 -10.12
CA VAL A 167 -22.09 5.32 -10.39
C VAL A 167 -20.59 5.56 -10.28
N ASP A 168 -20.06 6.46 -11.11
CA ASP A 168 -18.64 6.89 -11.10
C ASP A 168 -18.29 7.68 -9.82
N VAL A 169 -18.32 6.99 -8.69
CA VAL A 169 -17.96 7.45 -7.35
C VAL A 169 -17.34 6.26 -6.62
N THR A 170 -16.02 6.33 -6.40
CA THR A 170 -15.28 5.31 -5.66
C THR A 170 -14.71 5.94 -4.39
N GLY A 171 -15.07 5.37 -3.24
CA GLY A 171 -14.54 5.77 -1.94
C GLY A 171 -13.23 5.05 -1.62
N GLU A 172 -12.47 5.63 -0.69
CA GLU A 172 -11.32 4.97 -0.09
C GLU A 172 -11.71 3.71 0.69
N LEU A 173 -10.73 2.83 0.92
CA LEU A 173 -10.89 1.68 1.81
C LEU A 173 -11.32 2.15 3.21
N GLY A 174 -12.09 1.33 3.92
CA GLY A 174 -12.56 1.63 5.28
C GLY A 174 -14.01 2.10 5.38
N GLY A 175 -14.90 1.56 4.53
CA GLY A 175 -16.35 1.73 4.67
C GLY A 175 -16.97 2.88 3.87
N HIS A 176 -16.17 3.67 3.15
CA HIS A 176 -16.66 4.82 2.37
C HIS A 176 -17.59 4.38 1.23
N ASN A 177 -17.29 3.26 0.57
CA ASN A 177 -18.14 2.70 -0.49
C ASN A 177 -19.50 2.23 0.05
N PHE A 178 -19.54 1.66 1.26
CA PHE A 178 -20.81 1.36 1.92
C PHE A 178 -21.58 2.63 2.27
N GLN A 179 -20.91 3.62 2.85
CA GLN A 179 -21.54 4.91 3.16
C GLN A 179 -22.13 5.56 1.90
N TRP A 180 -21.43 5.51 0.77
CA TRP A 180 -21.93 5.97 -0.53
C TRP A 180 -23.16 5.17 -0.98
N ALA A 181 -23.12 3.84 -0.91
CA ALA A 181 -24.26 3.00 -1.26
C ALA A 181 -25.51 3.34 -0.42
N TRP A 182 -25.35 3.55 0.89
CA TRP A 182 -26.45 3.94 1.77
C TRP A 182 -26.99 5.34 1.46
N ALA A 183 -26.12 6.32 1.32
CA ALA A 183 -26.51 7.71 1.07
C ALA A 183 -27.20 7.85 -0.31
N SER A 184 -26.62 7.26 -1.35
CA SER A 184 -27.18 7.28 -2.70
C SER A 184 -28.54 6.58 -2.77
N GLY A 185 -28.66 5.39 -2.17
CA GLY A 185 -29.92 4.66 -2.08
C GLY A 185 -31.00 5.42 -1.32
N TRP A 186 -30.64 6.06 -0.20
CA TRP A 186 -31.56 6.91 0.54
C TRP A 186 -32.07 8.08 -0.30
N CYS A 187 -31.17 8.84 -0.94
CA CYS A 187 -31.52 10.00 -1.75
C CYS A 187 -32.49 9.66 -2.89
N ALA A 188 -32.22 8.59 -3.65
CA ALA A 188 -33.13 8.14 -4.70
C ALA A 188 -34.46 7.64 -4.11
N GLY A 189 -34.41 6.87 -3.01
CA GLY A 189 -35.60 6.32 -2.36
C GLY A 189 -36.56 7.36 -1.77
N GLN A 190 -36.15 8.62 -1.60
CA GLN A 190 -37.06 9.69 -1.16
C GLN A 190 -37.95 10.27 -2.28
N VAL A 191 -37.66 9.94 -3.54
CA VAL A 191 -38.31 10.57 -4.71
C VAL A 191 -38.80 9.60 -5.78
N VAL A 192 -38.64 8.29 -5.56
CA VAL A 192 -39.13 7.20 -6.42
C VAL A 192 -40.57 6.83 -6.08
#